data_AF-A0AAU5ZJN9-F1
#
_entry.id   AF-A0AAU5ZJN9-F1
#
_cell.length_a   1.000
_cell.length_b   1.000
_cell.length_c   1.000
_cell.angle_alpha   90.00
_cell.angle_beta   90.00
_cell.angle_gamma   90.00
#
_symmetry.space_group_name_H-M   'P 1'
#
loop_
_entity.id
_entity.type
_entity.pdbx_description
1 polymer ?
#
loop_
_entity_poly.entity_id
_entity_poly.type
_entity_poly.pdbx_seq_one_letter_code
_entity_poly.pdbx_strand_id
1 'polypeptide(L)'
;MLYVIGEPGGAKSYRTTVDCQVNTVGSQGTVTISGTISGDAASYSVTADVLDAASHQGIVGQTFEVRGTTTFGGTTPAQAPIGSAGIECKIAKVA
;
A
#
# COMPACT_ATOMS: atom_id res chain seq x y z
N MET A 1 -5.59 -6.39 -8.07
CA MET A 1 -4.20 -6.08 -8.50
C MET A 1 -4.18 -4.71 -9.14
N LEU A 2 -3.73 -3.67 -8.42
CA LEU A 2 -3.61 -2.32 -8.95
C LEU A 2 -2.17 -2.10 -9.43
N TYR A 3 -1.99 -1.73 -10.71
CA TYR A 3 -0.69 -1.41 -11.28
C TYR A 3 -0.51 0.10 -11.27
N VAL A 4 0.45 0.61 -10.50
CA VAL A 4 0.81 2.03 -10.52
C VAL A 4 2.19 2.15 -11.16
N ILE A 5 2.23 2.74 -12.35
CA ILE A 5 3.48 3.18 -12.98
C ILE A 5 3.67 4.61 -12.51
N GLY A 6 4.55 4.81 -11.53
CA GLY A 6 4.88 6.15 -11.05
C GLY A 6 6.16 6.63 -11.73
N GLU A 7 6.08 7.76 -12.43
CA GLU A 7 7.27 8.51 -12.86
C GLU A 7 7.58 9.55 -11.78
N PRO A 8 8.65 9.41 -10.98
CA PRO A 8 9.10 10.49 -10.13
C PRO A 8 9.85 11.48 -11.01
N GLY A 9 9.51 12.76 -10.91
CA GLY A 9 10.25 13.83 -11.58
C GLY A 9 11.74 13.76 -11.22
N GLY A 10 12.56 13.28 -12.15
CA GLY A 10 14.01 13.15 -11.99
C GLY A 10 14.57 11.73 -12.11
N ALA A 11 14.48 11.14 -13.31
CA ALA A 11 15.42 10.15 -13.85
C ALA A 11 15.57 8.76 -13.17
N LYS A 12 14.58 8.23 -12.46
CA LYS A 12 14.54 6.79 -12.14
C LYS A 12 13.16 6.19 -12.39
N SER A 13 13.08 5.31 -13.37
CA SER A 13 11.88 4.52 -13.61
C SER A 13 11.73 3.49 -12.49
N TYR A 14 10.55 3.40 -11.90
CA TYR A 14 10.22 2.31 -11.01
C TYR A 14 8.88 1.70 -11.39
N ARG A 15 8.73 0.42 -11.10
CA ARG A 15 7.47 -0.29 -11.18
C ARG A 15 7.11 -0.72 -9.77
N THR A 16 5.91 -0.35 -9.34
CA THR A 16 5.39 -0.74 -8.04
C THR A 16 4.03 -1.41 -8.18
N THR A 17 3.79 -2.41 -7.35
CA THR A 17 2.52 -3.08 -7.20
C THR A 17 2.19 -3.15 -5.73
N VAL A 18 0.92 -2.96 -5.41
CA VAL A 18 0.41 -3.12 -4.06
C VAL A 18 -0.85 -3.96 -4.10
N ASP A 19 -0.94 -4.82 -3.11
CA ASP A 19 -2.09 -5.62 -2.78
C ASP A 19 -2.38 -5.42 -1.30
N CYS A 20 -3.66 -5.35 -0.97
CA CYS A 20 -4.08 -5.28 0.41
C CYS A 20 -5.20 -6.26 0.65
N GLN A 21 -5.08 -6.96 1.76
CA GLN A 21 -6.03 -7.92 2.22
C GLN A 21 -6.59 -7.44 3.54
N VAL A 22 -7.91 -7.41 3.60
CA VAL A 22 -8.63 -7.12 4.82
C VAL A 22 -9.04 -8.41 5.48
N ASN A 23 -8.77 -8.52 6.77
CA ASN A 23 -9.22 -9.62 7.60
C ASN A 23 -10.04 -9.04 8.75
N THR A 24 -11.33 -9.26 8.73
CA THR A 24 -12.25 -8.83 9.79
C THR A 24 -12.56 -10.01 10.70
N VAL A 25 -12.20 -9.89 11.98
CA VAL A 25 -12.49 -10.89 13.01
C VAL A 25 -13.35 -10.23 14.08
N GLY A 26 -14.66 -10.44 14.00
CA GLY A 26 -15.63 -9.72 14.82
C GLY A 26 -15.64 -8.22 14.52
N SER A 27 -15.47 -7.37 15.54
CA SER A 27 -15.44 -5.90 15.39
C SER A 27 -14.04 -5.34 15.11
N GLN A 28 -13.00 -6.18 15.03
CA GLN A 28 -11.64 -5.75 14.75
C GLN A 28 -11.25 -6.15 13.32
N GLY A 29 -10.87 -5.17 12.51
CA GLY A 29 -10.27 -5.40 11.20
C GLY A 29 -8.75 -5.31 11.27
N THR A 30 -8.04 -6.21 10.61
CA THR A 30 -6.62 -6.04 10.28
C THR A 30 -6.49 -5.90 8.77
N VAL A 31 -5.54 -5.07 8.36
CA VAL A 31 -5.18 -4.89 6.96
C VAL A 31 -3.76 -5.37 6.80
N THR A 32 -3.58 -6.37 5.94
CA THR A 32 -2.27 -6.80 5.49
C THR A 32 -1.98 -6.12 4.17
N ILE A 33 -0.94 -5.29 4.15
CA ILE A 33 -0.44 -4.63 2.95
C ILE A 33 0.75 -5.43 2.46
N SER A 34 0.81 -5.71 1.18
CA SER A 34 1.94 -6.38 0.54
C SER A 34 2.16 -5.81 -0.84
N GLY A 35 3.40 -5.73 -1.27
CA GLY A 35 3.70 -5.15 -2.57
C GLY A 35 5.10 -5.46 -3.02
N THR A 36 5.35 -5.13 -4.28
CA THR A 36 6.68 -5.22 -4.88
C THR A 36 7.04 -3.90 -5.53
N ILE A 37 8.29 -3.51 -5.38
CA ILE A 37 8.88 -2.38 -6.08
C ILE A 37 10.17 -2.82 -6.74
N SER A 38 10.39 -2.36 -7.98
CA SER A 38 11.61 -2.61 -8.74
C SER A 38 11.98 -1.38 -9.55
N GLY A 39 13.27 -1.11 -9.64
CA GLY A 39 13.83 -0.03 -10.46
C GLY A 39 15.30 0.20 -10.14
N ASP A 40 15.85 1.32 -10.61
CA ASP A 40 17.30 1.61 -10.60
C ASP A 40 17.84 2.20 -9.29
N ALA A 41 17.02 2.31 -8.24
CA ALA A 41 17.48 2.81 -6.94
C ALA A 41 17.90 1.66 -6.02
N ALA A 42 18.95 1.91 -5.22
CA ALA A 42 19.41 0.96 -4.20
C ALA A 42 18.41 0.82 -3.02
N SER A 43 17.56 1.83 -2.84
CA SER A 43 16.52 1.87 -1.82
C SER A 43 15.32 2.68 -2.31
N TYR A 44 14.14 2.31 -1.83
CA TYR A 44 12.89 3.02 -2.05
C TYR A 44 12.16 3.23 -0.73
N SER A 45 11.45 4.34 -0.61
CA SER A 45 10.48 4.60 0.46
C SER A 45 9.09 4.61 -0.15
N VAL A 46 8.29 3.57 0.11
CA VAL A 46 6.98 3.36 -0.49
C VAL A 46 5.89 3.60 0.54
N THR A 47 5.04 4.59 0.31
CA THR A 47 3.85 4.83 1.12
C THR A 47 2.63 4.25 0.43
N ALA A 48 1.98 3.30 1.10
CA ALA A 48 0.72 2.71 0.68
C ALA A 48 -0.42 3.20 1.58
N ASP A 49 -1.48 3.68 0.95
CA ASP A 49 -2.72 4.06 1.63
C ASP A 49 -3.82 3.05 1.31
N VAL A 50 -4.58 2.73 2.35
CA VAL A 50 -5.73 1.86 2.33
C VAL A 50 -6.94 2.73 2.64
N LEU A 51 -7.87 2.75 1.72
CA LEU A 51 -9.07 3.55 1.78
C LEU A 51 -10.28 2.63 1.90
N ASP A 52 -11.33 3.13 2.53
CA ASP A 52 -12.64 2.51 2.45
C ASP A 52 -13.19 2.68 1.02
N ALA A 53 -13.63 1.59 0.40
CA ALA A 53 -14.06 1.64 -1.01
C ALA A 53 -15.39 2.40 -1.21
N ALA A 54 -16.20 2.56 -0.15
CA ALA A 54 -17.48 3.27 -0.25
C ALA A 54 -17.31 4.79 -0.08
N SER A 55 -16.49 5.21 0.88
CA SER A 55 -16.32 6.60 1.31
C SER A 55 -15.01 7.23 0.84
N HIS A 56 -14.08 6.43 0.33
CA HIS A 56 -12.68 6.81 0.07
C HIS A 56 -11.98 7.44 1.27
N GLN A 57 -12.43 7.10 2.48
CA GLN A 57 -11.82 7.57 3.71
C GLN A 57 -10.59 6.71 4.05
N GLY A 58 -9.51 7.35 4.51
CA GLY A 58 -8.31 6.63 4.95
C GLY A 58 -8.59 5.71 6.13
N ILE A 59 -8.34 4.41 5.94
CA ILE A 59 -8.42 3.38 6.97
C ILE A 59 -7.05 3.21 7.63
N VAL A 60 -5.99 3.15 6.82
CA VAL A 60 -4.60 3.04 7.26
C VAL A 60 -3.67 3.55 6.17
N GLY A 61 -2.59 4.23 6.57
CA GLY A 61 -1.47 4.59 5.71
C GLY A 61 -0.17 4.05 6.30
N GLN A 62 0.63 3.36 5.50
CA GLN A 62 1.89 2.78 5.97
C GLN A 62 3.02 3.05 4.97
N THR A 63 4.15 3.49 5.53
CA THR A 63 5.38 3.68 4.77
C THR A 63 6.31 2.50 5.01
N PHE A 64 6.84 1.96 3.92
CA PHE A 64 7.77 0.85 3.89
C PHE A 64 9.10 1.31 3.30
N GLU A 65 10.18 1.06 4.01
CA GLU A 65 11.52 1.21 3.45
C GLU A 65 11.96 -0.11 2.80
N VAL A 66 12.24 -0.07 1.51
CA VAL A 66 12.67 -1.22 0.71
C VAL A 66 14.14 -1.04 0.39
N ARG A 67 15.00 -1.88 0.97
CA ARG A 67 16.46 -1.84 0.76
C ARG A 67 16.98 -3.24 0.48
N GLY A 68 17.76 -3.39 -0.58
CA GLY A 68 18.37 -4.69 -0.95
C GLY A 68 17.38 -5.80 -1.30
N THR A 69 16.08 -5.48 -1.42
CA THR A 69 14.99 -6.40 -1.75
C THR A 69 14.02 -5.69 -2.70
N THR A 70 13.07 -6.42 -3.27
CA THR A 70 12.03 -5.87 -4.15
C THR A 70 10.63 -5.96 -3.55
N THR A 71 10.50 -6.45 -2.31
CA THR A 71 9.22 -6.75 -1.68
C THR A 71 9.04 -5.94 -0.41
N PHE A 72 7.84 -5.46 -0.15
CA PHE A 72 7.46 -4.81 1.09
C PHE A 72 6.12 -5.31 1.58
N GLY A 73 5.89 -5.22 2.89
CA GLY A 73 4.60 -5.58 3.46
C GLY A 73 4.59 -5.47 4.97
N GLY A 74 3.38 -5.44 5.51
CA GLY A 74 3.12 -5.31 6.93
C GLY A 74 1.65 -5.54 7.22
N THR A 75 1.35 -5.90 8.47
CA THR A 75 -0.04 -5.99 8.93
C THR A 75 -0.27 -4.91 9.97
N THR A 76 -1.32 -4.13 9.77
CA THR A 76 -1.71 -3.03 10.67
C THR A 76 -3.19 -3.16 11.01
N PRO A 77 -3.59 -2.90 12.27
CA PRO A 77 -5.01 -2.83 12.62
C PRO A 77 -5.72 -1.70 11.86
N ALA A 78 -6.90 -2.00 11.32
CA ALA A 78 -7.77 -1.01 10.70
C ALA A 78 -8.36 -0.10 11.79
N GLN A 79 -8.15 1.21 11.67
CA GLN A 79 -8.66 2.18 12.65
C GLN A 79 -10.15 2.49 12.45
N ALA A 80 -10.71 2.08 11.31
CA ALA A 80 -12.11 2.29 10.96
C ALA A 80 -12.80 0.95 10.65
N PRO A 81 -14.12 0.84 10.91
CA PRO A 81 -14.90 -0.27 10.41
C PRO A 81 -14.83 -0.26 8.88
N ILE A 82 -14.40 -1.39 8.30
CA ILE A 82 -14.34 -1.54 6.86
C ILE A 82 -15.78 -1.65 6.36
N GLY A 83 -16.17 -0.74 5.46
CA GLY A 83 -17.48 -0.75 4.85
C GLY A 83 -17.74 -2.07 4.12
N SER A 84 -19.02 -2.39 3.91
CA SER A 84 -19.43 -3.58 3.16
C SER A 84 -18.94 -3.59 1.71
N ALA A 85 -18.54 -2.44 1.18
CA ALA A 85 -17.90 -2.30 -0.13
C ALA A 85 -16.45 -2.81 -0.17
N GLY A 86 -15.83 -3.09 0.99
CA GLY A 86 -14.45 -3.52 1.11
C GLY A 86 -13.46 -2.36 1.18
N ILE A 87 -12.22 -2.63 0.74
CA ILE A 87 -11.12 -1.68 0.78
C ILE A 87 -10.56 -1.41 -0.62
N GLU A 88 -10.01 -0.22 -0.80
CA GLU A 88 -9.18 0.15 -1.93
C GLU A 88 -7.74 0.35 -1.46
N CYS A 89 -6.77 -0.10 -2.26
CA CYS A 89 -5.36 0.13 -1.98
C CYS A 89 -4.64 0.84 -3.10
N LYS A 90 -3.86 1.84 -2.71
CA LYS A 90 -3.09 2.67 -3.63
C LYS A 90 -1.72 2.99 -3.08
N ILE A 91 -0.76 3.13 -3.99
CA ILE A 91 0.52 3.74 -3.68
C ILE A 91 0.32 5.25 -3.69
N ALA A 92 0.49 5.86 -2.52
CA ALA A 92 0.37 7.29 -2.35
C ALA A 92 1.66 8.02 -2.75
N LYS A 93 2.81 7.43 -2.43
CA LYS A 93 4.11 8.02 -2.70
C LYS A 93 5.20 6.96 -2.83
N VAL A 94 6.18 7.23 -3.69
CA VAL A 94 7.47 6.55 -3.73
C VAL A 94 8.58 7.60 -3.79
N ALA A 95 9.61 7.44 -2.97
CA ALA A 95 10.79 8.30 -2.91
C ALA A 95 12.09 7.50 -2.93
#